data_AF-A0A851M0E8-F1
#
_entry.id   AF-A0A851M0E8-F1
#
_cell.length_a   1.000
_cell.length_b   1.000
_cell.length_c   1.000
_cell.angle_alpha   90.00
_cell.angle_beta   90.00
_cell.angle_gamma   90.00
#
_symmetry.space_group_name_H-M   'P 1'
#
loop_
_entity.id
_entity.type
_entity.pdbx_description
1 polymer ?
#
loop_
_entity_poly.entity_id
_entity_poly.type
_entity_poly.pdbx_seq_one_letter_code
_entity_poly.pdbx_strand_id
1 'polypeptide(L)'
;AICPDFFVGQEAWKLSNDWASFSDWLKTRDSGKIDKEVDVVLKYLMEQCGAKKIGVIGFCWGGAAVQHLMLKNPHLKTGVSVYGVIKFFDDRSSLLHPTFFIFAEKDDFIPLEQVTLLEQKLKQNCKVDYEVKIYPGQTHGFVHRKREDINPQDKPYIEEGRKDMINWL
;
A
#
# COMPACT_ATOMS: atom_id res chain seq x y z
N ALA A 1 13.43 -10.33 -0.26
CA ALA A 1 12.74 -9.04 -0.10
C ALA A 1 13.63 -8.09 0.69
N ILE A 2 13.47 -6.78 0.49
CA ILE A 2 14.15 -5.75 1.28
C ILE A 2 13.10 -4.78 1.82
N CYS A 3 13.40 -4.13 2.95
CA CYS A 3 12.56 -3.09 3.55
C CYS A 3 13.39 -1.81 3.65
N PRO A 4 13.36 -0.94 2.62
CA PRO A 4 14.13 0.30 2.62
C PRO A 4 13.60 1.29 3.64
N ASP A 5 14.49 2.09 4.22
CA ASP A 5 14.09 3.24 5.03
C ASP A 5 13.70 4.42 4.13
N PHE A 6 12.41 4.52 3.82
CA PHE A 6 11.86 5.66 3.08
C PHE A 6 11.64 6.91 3.93
N PHE A 7 11.94 6.87 5.23
CA PHE A 7 11.93 8.06 6.10
C PHE A 7 13.31 8.72 6.20
N VAL A 8 14.33 8.13 5.58
CA VAL A 8 15.67 8.72 5.44
C VAL A 8 16.27 9.06 6.80
N GLY A 9 16.17 8.12 7.75
CA GLY A 9 16.63 8.24 9.11
C GLY A 9 15.68 8.98 10.06
N GLN A 10 14.55 9.51 9.58
CA GLN A 10 13.56 10.14 10.45
C GLN A 10 12.72 9.11 11.20
N GLU A 11 12.31 9.46 12.42
CA GLU A 11 11.62 8.53 13.32
C GLU A 11 10.28 8.04 12.76
N ALA A 12 10.05 6.73 12.77
CA ALA A 12 8.77 6.14 12.39
C ALA A 12 7.70 6.41 13.46
N TRP A 13 6.43 6.40 13.06
CA TRP A 13 5.31 6.51 13.99
C TRP A 13 5.31 5.36 15.00
N LYS A 14 5.12 5.68 16.28
CA LYS A 14 4.99 4.74 17.39
C LYS A 14 3.56 4.80 17.94
N LEU A 15 3.05 3.67 18.41
CA LEU A 15 1.72 3.61 19.03
C LEU A 15 1.60 4.47 20.30
N SER A 16 2.72 4.82 20.92
CA SER A 16 2.80 5.73 22.06
C SER A 16 2.75 7.22 21.67
N ASN A 17 2.78 7.56 20.38
CA ASN A 17 2.64 8.94 19.93
C ASN A 17 1.18 9.41 20.09
N ASP A 18 1.01 10.72 20.27
CA ASP A 18 -0.30 11.34 20.32
C ASP A 18 -0.94 11.34 18.93
N TRP A 19 -2.02 10.59 18.74
CA TRP A 19 -2.75 10.51 17.47
C TRP A 19 -3.25 11.85 16.94
N ALA A 20 -3.44 12.87 17.79
CA ALA A 20 -3.77 14.22 17.33
C ALA A 20 -2.65 14.84 16.45
N SER A 21 -1.40 14.41 16.66
CA SER A 21 -0.23 14.85 15.87
C SER A 21 0.03 14.03 14.61
N PHE A 22 -0.74 12.96 14.36
CA PHE A 22 -0.48 12.03 13.25
C PHE A 22 -0.52 12.72 11.88
N SER A 23 -1.46 13.64 11.68
CA SER A 23 -1.59 14.40 10.44
C SER A 23 -0.34 15.26 10.16
N ASP A 24 0.22 15.89 11.18
CA ASP A 24 1.44 16.69 11.04
C ASP A 24 2.67 15.81 10.80
N TRP A 25 2.75 14.65 11.46
CA TRP A 25 3.76 13.65 11.16
C TRP A 25 3.70 13.19 9.69
N LEU A 26 2.51 12.92 9.15
CA LEU A 26 2.32 12.53 7.75
C LEU A 26 2.77 13.62 6.75
N LYS A 27 2.56 14.91 7.05
CA LYS A 27 2.97 16.02 6.15
C LYS A 27 4.47 16.04 5.90
N THR A 28 5.27 15.62 6.87
CA THR A 28 6.74 15.58 6.76
C THR A 28 7.26 14.33 6.05
N ARG A 29 6.41 13.31 5.86
CA ARG A 29 6.74 12.02 5.24
C ARG A 29 5.75 11.75 4.13
N ASP A 30 5.79 12.53 3.07
CA ASP A 30 4.84 12.36 1.98
C ASP A 30 5.19 11.10 1.15
N SER A 31 4.30 10.11 1.16
CA SER A 31 4.43 8.89 0.37
C SER A 31 4.51 9.12 -1.15
N GLY A 32 4.18 10.33 -1.63
CA GLY A 32 4.35 10.75 -3.03
C GLY A 32 5.72 11.37 -3.35
N LYS A 33 6.64 11.44 -2.38
CA LYS A 33 7.97 12.06 -2.51
C LYS A 33 9.10 11.08 -2.19
N ILE A 34 8.95 9.83 -2.60
CA ILE A 34 9.89 8.73 -2.32
C ILE A 34 10.65 8.25 -3.56
N ASP A 35 10.47 8.92 -4.71
CA ASP A 35 10.98 8.45 -6.00
C ASP A 35 12.51 8.28 -5.98
N LYS A 36 13.23 9.20 -5.31
CA LYS A 36 14.69 9.15 -5.21
C LYS A 36 15.17 7.93 -4.46
N GLU A 37 14.56 7.63 -3.31
CA GLU A 37 14.90 6.47 -2.49
C GLU A 37 14.53 5.18 -3.23
N VAL A 38 13.39 5.15 -3.93
CA VAL A 38 12.97 4.00 -4.74
C VAL A 38 13.92 3.76 -5.90
N ASP A 39 14.40 4.80 -6.59
CA ASP A 39 15.36 4.64 -7.69
C ASP A 39 16.68 4.02 -7.22
N VAL A 40 17.19 4.44 -6.05
CA VAL A 40 18.38 3.84 -5.43
C VAL A 40 18.15 2.36 -5.12
N VAL A 41 16.99 2.06 -4.53
CA VAL A 41 16.60 0.70 -4.17
C VAL A 41 16.47 -0.20 -5.40
N LEU A 42 15.80 0.26 -6.45
CA LEU A 42 15.61 -0.49 -7.69
C LEU A 42 16.95 -0.72 -8.38
N LYS A 43 17.82 0.29 -8.43
CA LYS A 43 19.18 0.15 -8.98
C LYS A 43 19.96 -0.92 -8.23
N TYR A 44 19.94 -0.88 -6.89
CA TYR A 44 20.60 -1.90 -6.07
C TYR A 44 20.05 -3.31 -6.36
N LEU A 45 18.72 -3.47 -6.40
CA LEU A 45 18.09 -4.75 -6.69
C LEU A 45 18.48 -5.28 -8.07
N MET A 46 18.47 -4.43 -9.10
CA MET A 46 18.79 -4.84 -10.48
C MET A 46 20.27 -5.15 -10.66
N GLU A 47 21.16 -4.26 -10.22
CA GLU A 47 22.59 -4.34 -10.51
C GLU A 47 23.35 -5.25 -9.53
N GLN A 48 23.03 -5.17 -8.24
CA GLN A 48 23.78 -5.87 -7.18
C GLN A 48 23.14 -7.21 -6.83
N CYS A 49 21.81 -7.30 -6.86
CA CYS A 49 21.09 -8.54 -6.59
C CYS A 49 20.68 -9.32 -7.86
N GLY A 50 20.87 -8.75 -9.05
CA GLY A 50 20.50 -9.38 -10.32
C GLY A 50 18.98 -9.56 -10.51
N ALA A 51 18.16 -8.78 -9.81
CA ALA A 51 16.71 -8.90 -9.86
C ALA A 51 16.16 -8.47 -11.23
N LYS A 52 15.38 -9.35 -11.87
CA LYS A 52 14.80 -9.10 -13.21
C LYS A 52 13.34 -8.65 -13.16
N LYS A 53 12.62 -9.03 -12.10
CA LYS A 53 11.22 -8.66 -11.84
C LYS A 53 11.13 -8.20 -10.41
N ILE A 54 10.60 -7.00 -10.21
CA ILE A 54 10.49 -6.37 -8.90
C ILE A 54 9.03 -5.99 -8.69
N GLY A 55 8.43 -6.55 -7.64
CA GLY A 55 7.13 -6.14 -7.13
C GLY A 55 7.28 -5.31 -5.86
N VAL A 56 6.22 -4.59 -5.48
CA VAL A 56 6.19 -3.78 -4.26
C VAL A 56 4.94 -4.09 -3.44
N ILE A 57 5.10 -4.25 -2.13
CA ILE A 57 3.99 -4.33 -1.17
C ILE A 57 4.16 -3.19 -0.19
N GLY A 58 3.06 -2.57 0.20
CA GLY A 58 3.06 -1.55 1.25
C GLY A 58 1.78 -1.54 2.07
N PHE A 59 1.92 -1.16 3.33
CA PHE A 59 0.86 -1.14 4.33
C PHE A 59 0.62 0.28 4.84
N CYS A 60 -0.63 0.72 4.97
CA CYS A 60 -1.00 2.06 5.47
C CYS A 60 -0.32 3.16 4.64
N TRP A 61 0.61 3.90 5.24
CA TRP A 61 1.47 4.85 4.53
C TRP A 61 2.19 4.21 3.33
N GLY A 62 2.72 3.00 3.51
CA GLY A 62 3.33 2.22 2.44
C GLY A 62 2.32 1.80 1.38
N GLY A 63 1.06 1.59 1.75
CA GLY A 63 -0.01 1.31 0.81
C GLY A 63 -0.24 2.50 -0.12
N ALA A 64 -0.24 3.72 0.42
CA ALA A 64 -0.29 4.94 -0.38
C ALA A 64 0.98 5.09 -1.25
N ALA A 65 2.16 4.78 -0.72
CA ALA A 65 3.40 4.75 -1.51
C ALA A 65 3.30 3.81 -2.73
N VAL A 66 2.77 2.59 -2.55
CA VAL A 66 2.54 1.65 -3.66
C VAL A 66 1.64 2.27 -4.73
N GLN A 67 0.55 2.94 -4.34
CA GLN A 67 -0.35 3.58 -5.29
C GLN A 67 0.37 4.62 -6.15
N HIS A 68 1.17 5.50 -5.52
CA HIS A 68 1.98 6.49 -6.24
C HIS A 68 2.97 5.82 -7.20
N LEU A 69 3.68 4.80 -6.74
CA LEU A 69 4.67 4.09 -7.55
C LEU A 69 4.03 3.36 -8.73
N MET A 70 2.84 2.78 -8.56
CA MET A 70 2.17 2.04 -9.63
C MET A 70 1.56 2.93 -10.72
N LEU A 71 1.41 4.22 -10.44
CA LEU A 71 1.03 5.22 -11.44
C LEU A 71 2.23 5.79 -12.21
N LYS A 72 3.47 5.62 -11.72
CA LYS A 72 4.62 6.40 -12.23
C LYS A 72 5.88 5.59 -12.56
N ASN A 73 6.14 4.49 -11.87
CA ASN A 73 7.42 3.80 -11.97
C ASN A 73 7.37 2.64 -12.99
N PRO A 74 8.09 2.72 -14.12
CA PRO A 74 8.04 1.72 -15.19
C PRO A 74 8.89 0.45 -14.93
N HIS A 75 9.72 0.46 -13.88
CA HIS A 75 10.63 -0.65 -13.56
C HIS A 75 9.96 -1.72 -12.70
N LEU A 76 8.89 -1.36 -11.99
CA LEU A 76 8.09 -2.31 -11.22
C LEU A 76 7.28 -3.23 -12.16
N LYS A 77 6.83 -4.36 -11.63
CA LYS A 77 6.03 -5.35 -12.38
C LYS A 77 4.66 -5.62 -11.79
N THR A 78 4.50 -5.39 -10.49
CA THR A 78 3.23 -5.57 -9.79
C THR A 78 3.27 -4.85 -8.44
N GLY A 79 2.10 -4.52 -7.90
CA GLY A 79 1.95 -3.86 -6.61
C GLY A 79 0.84 -4.48 -5.76
N VAL A 80 1.02 -4.48 -4.43
CA VAL A 80 -0.06 -4.73 -3.47
C VAL A 80 -0.15 -3.55 -2.50
N SER A 81 -1.24 -2.79 -2.60
CA SER A 81 -1.56 -1.68 -1.71
C SER A 81 -2.50 -2.15 -0.62
N VAL A 82 -2.04 -2.18 0.63
CA VAL A 82 -2.83 -2.65 1.77
C VAL A 82 -3.22 -1.47 2.65
N TYR A 83 -4.53 -1.20 2.74
CA TYR A 83 -5.17 -0.05 3.41
C TYR A 83 -4.39 1.25 3.19
N GLY A 84 -4.05 1.53 1.94
CA GLY A 84 -3.36 2.75 1.53
C GLY A 84 -4.33 3.92 1.37
N VAL A 85 -4.07 5.04 2.05
CA VAL A 85 -4.87 6.26 1.90
C VAL A 85 -4.89 6.70 0.43
N ILE A 86 -6.10 6.85 -0.12
CA ILE A 86 -6.35 7.08 -1.54
C ILE A 86 -6.20 8.58 -1.83
N LYS A 87 -5.04 8.98 -2.37
CA LYS A 87 -4.76 10.41 -2.65
C LYS A 87 -4.22 10.71 -4.05
N PHE A 88 -3.86 9.68 -4.82
CA PHE A 88 -3.13 9.85 -6.08
C PHE A 88 -3.97 9.65 -7.34
N PHE A 89 -5.18 9.09 -7.21
CA PHE A 89 -6.03 8.79 -8.34
C PHE A 89 -6.87 10.01 -8.72
N ASP A 90 -6.36 10.82 -9.65
CA ASP A 90 -7.15 11.81 -10.38
C ASP A 90 -7.82 11.19 -11.62
N ASP A 91 -8.65 11.95 -12.34
CA ASP A 91 -9.40 11.44 -13.50
C ASP A 91 -8.51 11.06 -14.70
N ARG A 92 -7.22 11.40 -14.69
CA ARG A 92 -6.25 11.09 -15.75
C ARG A 92 -5.28 9.98 -15.36
N SER A 93 -5.35 9.52 -14.11
CA SER A 93 -4.45 8.52 -13.55
C SER A 93 -4.76 7.13 -14.12
N SER A 94 -3.74 6.43 -14.61
CA SER A 94 -3.84 5.04 -15.08
C SER A 94 -2.65 4.24 -14.54
N LEU A 95 -2.91 3.06 -14.00
CA LEU A 95 -1.85 2.17 -13.49
C LEU A 95 -0.96 1.71 -14.64
N LEU A 96 0.35 1.72 -14.43
CA LEU A 96 1.33 1.20 -15.38
C LEU A 96 1.44 -0.33 -15.31
N HIS A 97 1.15 -0.91 -14.15
CA HIS A 97 1.37 -2.33 -13.86
C HIS A 97 0.24 -2.91 -13.01
N PRO A 98 0.04 -4.25 -13.06
CA PRO A 98 -0.98 -4.90 -12.28
C PRO A 98 -0.92 -4.56 -10.79
N THR A 99 -2.05 -4.19 -10.19
CA THR A 99 -2.09 -3.77 -8.78
C THR A 99 -3.28 -4.35 -8.04
N PHE A 100 -3.02 -4.97 -6.90
CA PHE A 100 -4.05 -5.42 -5.97
C PHE A 100 -4.21 -4.44 -4.80
N PHE A 101 -5.45 -4.07 -4.49
CA PHE A 101 -5.82 -3.18 -3.41
C PHE A 101 -6.62 -3.93 -2.36
N ILE A 102 -6.14 -3.90 -1.12
CA ILE A 102 -6.79 -4.54 0.03
C ILE A 102 -7.30 -3.42 0.95
N PHE A 103 -8.60 -3.38 1.21
CA PHE A 103 -9.23 -2.46 2.16
C PHE A 103 -10.00 -3.21 3.24
N ALA A 104 -10.35 -2.51 4.31
CA ALA A 104 -11.14 -3.03 5.41
C ALA A 104 -12.49 -2.31 5.47
N GLU A 105 -13.58 -3.04 5.74
CA GLU A 105 -14.93 -2.46 5.74
C GLU A 105 -15.10 -1.36 6.80
N LYS A 106 -14.49 -1.53 7.97
CA LYS A 106 -14.58 -0.62 9.12
C LYS A 106 -13.30 0.21 9.29
N ASP A 107 -12.76 0.71 8.18
CA ASP A 107 -11.57 1.56 8.18
C ASP A 107 -11.94 3.02 8.40
N ASP A 108 -11.65 3.55 9.60
CA ASP A 108 -11.93 4.94 9.95
C ASP A 108 -11.03 5.95 9.20
N PHE A 109 -9.91 5.51 8.63
CA PHE A 109 -9.01 6.37 7.84
C PHE A 109 -9.36 6.37 6.36
N ILE A 110 -10.03 5.32 5.87
CA ILE A 110 -10.35 5.11 4.45
C ILE A 110 -11.83 4.76 4.31
N PRO A 111 -12.71 5.77 4.23
CA PRO A 111 -14.13 5.53 4.02
C PRO A 111 -14.41 4.75 2.73
N LEU A 112 -15.43 3.88 2.76
CA LEU A 112 -15.82 3.05 1.61
C LEU A 112 -16.20 3.87 0.37
N GLU A 113 -16.65 5.12 0.56
CA GLU A 113 -16.89 6.05 -0.55
C GLU A 113 -15.60 6.31 -1.35
N GLN A 114 -14.45 6.49 -0.67
CA GLN A 114 -13.17 6.67 -1.35
C GLN A 114 -12.75 5.41 -2.12
N VAL A 115 -13.00 4.23 -1.54
CA VAL A 115 -12.73 2.94 -2.21
C VAL A 115 -13.60 2.78 -3.46
N THR A 116 -14.88 3.16 -3.37
CA THR A 116 -15.81 3.14 -4.49
C THR A 116 -15.36 4.08 -5.62
N LEU A 117 -14.93 5.30 -5.26
CA LEU A 117 -14.39 6.27 -6.23
C LEU A 117 -13.10 5.75 -6.89
N LEU A 118 -12.21 5.10 -6.13
CA LEU A 118 -11.03 4.44 -6.68
C LEU A 118 -11.43 3.37 -7.70
N GLU A 119 -12.34 2.45 -7.35
CA GLU A 119 -12.81 1.42 -8.27
C GLU A 119 -13.40 2.00 -9.56
N GLN A 120 -14.20 3.08 -9.45
CA GLN A 120 -14.76 3.75 -10.63
C GLN A 120 -13.66 4.30 -11.54
N LYS A 121 -12.65 4.95 -10.97
CA LYS A 121 -11.49 5.47 -11.73
C LYS A 121 -10.68 4.35 -12.36
N LEU A 122 -10.46 3.24 -11.65
CA LEU A 122 -9.78 2.07 -12.20
C LEU A 122 -10.58 1.48 -13.37
N LYS A 123 -11.92 1.34 -13.24
CA LYS A 123 -12.79 0.87 -14.33
C LYS A 123 -12.74 1.77 -15.57
N GLN A 124 -12.62 3.08 -15.38
CA GLN A 124 -12.61 4.05 -16.48
C GLN A 124 -11.25 4.14 -17.18
N ASN A 125 -10.16 4.14 -16.41
CA ASN A 125 -8.84 4.55 -16.91
C ASN A 125 -7.81 3.43 -16.98
N CYS A 126 -7.98 2.36 -16.21
CA CYS A 126 -6.97 1.30 -16.09
C CYS A 126 -7.03 0.34 -17.28
N LYS A 127 -5.86 0.03 -17.84
CA LYS A 127 -5.70 -0.91 -18.97
C LYS A 127 -4.93 -2.17 -18.59
N VAL A 128 -4.50 -2.26 -17.33
CA VAL A 128 -3.78 -3.40 -16.76
C VAL A 128 -4.67 -4.08 -15.73
N ASP A 129 -4.31 -5.30 -15.33
CA ASP A 129 -5.08 -6.05 -14.34
C ASP A 129 -5.09 -5.31 -12.99
N TYR A 130 -6.25 -5.26 -12.36
CA TYR A 130 -6.36 -4.78 -10.99
C TYR A 130 -7.43 -5.57 -10.24
N GLU A 131 -7.27 -5.65 -8.94
CA GLU A 131 -8.28 -6.20 -8.05
C GLU A 131 -8.45 -5.25 -6.85
N VAL A 132 -9.68 -5.06 -6.41
CA VAL A 132 -10.00 -4.33 -5.19
C VAL A 132 -10.80 -5.28 -4.31
N LYS A 133 -10.28 -5.58 -3.11
CA LYS A 133 -10.95 -6.45 -2.15
C LYS A 133 -11.15 -5.74 -0.83
N ILE A 134 -12.40 -5.71 -0.39
CA ILE A 134 -12.82 -5.14 0.89
C ILE A 134 -13.10 -6.30 1.84
N TYR A 135 -12.43 -6.32 2.99
CA TYR A 135 -12.59 -7.37 4.00
C TYR A 135 -13.67 -7.00 5.02
N PRO A 136 -14.77 -7.78 5.13
CA PRO A 136 -15.90 -7.45 5.99
C PRO A 136 -15.52 -7.55 7.47
N GLY A 137 -16.05 -6.63 8.27
CA GLY A 137 -15.84 -6.54 9.71
C GLY A 137 -14.43 -6.12 10.14
N GLN A 138 -13.47 -6.02 9.22
CA GLN A 138 -12.08 -5.69 9.52
C GLN A 138 -11.86 -4.19 9.63
N THR A 139 -10.84 -3.80 10.41
CA THR A 139 -10.44 -2.39 10.60
C THR A 139 -9.09 -2.11 9.93
N HIS A 140 -8.70 -0.84 9.90
CA HIS A 140 -7.36 -0.43 9.47
C HIS A 140 -6.27 -1.28 10.15
N GLY A 141 -5.29 -1.73 9.37
CA GLY A 141 -4.15 -2.48 9.89
C GLY A 141 -4.38 -3.97 10.17
N PHE A 142 -5.57 -4.54 9.87
CA PHE A 142 -5.87 -5.93 10.24
C PHE A 142 -4.83 -6.96 9.73
N VAL A 143 -4.36 -6.83 8.48
CA VAL A 143 -3.42 -7.79 7.84
C VAL A 143 -2.10 -7.93 8.60
N HIS A 144 -1.59 -6.85 9.21
CA HIS A 144 -0.28 -6.84 9.89
C HIS A 144 -0.37 -6.92 11.42
N ARG A 145 -1.56 -7.18 11.98
CA ARG A 145 -1.70 -7.42 13.42
C ARG A 145 -0.78 -8.55 13.87
N LYS A 146 -0.09 -8.35 15.00
CA LYS A 146 0.78 -9.36 15.58
C LYS A 146 -0.04 -10.55 16.05
N ARG A 147 0.57 -11.74 16.12
CA ARG A 147 -0.16 -12.99 16.39
C ARG A 147 -0.89 -12.95 17.73
N GLU A 148 -0.27 -12.31 18.71
CA GLU A 148 -0.79 -12.07 20.05
C GLU A 148 -2.01 -11.13 20.09
N ASP A 149 -2.19 -10.28 19.07
CA ASP A 149 -3.25 -9.28 18.97
C ASP A 149 -4.41 -9.74 18.04
N ILE A 150 -4.39 -11.00 17.58
CA ILE A 150 -5.42 -11.55 16.68
C ILE A 150 -6.55 -12.14 17.50
N ASN A 151 -7.72 -11.50 17.44
CA ASN A 151 -8.96 -12.08 17.94
C ASN A 151 -9.37 -13.29 17.08
N PRO A 152 -9.92 -14.36 17.66
CA PRO A 152 -10.32 -15.56 16.92
C PRO A 152 -11.26 -15.28 15.73
N GLN A 153 -12.14 -14.29 15.86
CA GLN A 153 -13.10 -13.90 14.83
C GLN A 153 -12.43 -13.22 13.62
N ASP A 154 -11.32 -12.51 13.84
CA ASP A 154 -10.59 -11.79 12.78
C ASP A 154 -9.57 -12.70 12.08
N LYS A 155 -9.13 -13.78 12.75
CA LYS A 155 -8.08 -14.67 12.27
C LYS A 155 -8.29 -15.16 10.83
N PRO A 156 -9.47 -15.66 10.42
CA PRO A 156 -9.66 -16.15 9.06
C PRO A 156 -9.44 -15.06 8.01
N TYR A 157 -9.93 -13.84 8.26
CA TYR A 157 -9.78 -12.70 7.36
C TYR A 157 -8.34 -12.20 7.28
N ILE A 158 -7.62 -12.21 8.40
CA ILE A 158 -6.20 -11.84 8.43
C ILE A 158 -5.37 -12.87 7.64
N GLU A 159 -5.64 -14.16 7.83
CA GLU A 159 -4.96 -15.23 7.10
C GLU A 159 -5.27 -15.20 5.60
N GLU A 160 -6.52 -14.93 5.23
CA GLU A 160 -6.95 -14.72 3.86
C GLU A 160 -6.27 -13.48 3.24
N GLY A 161 -6.28 -12.33 3.92
CA GLY A 161 -5.61 -11.10 3.46
C GLY A 161 -4.12 -11.29 3.21
N ARG A 162 -3.44 -12.03 4.09
CA ARG A 162 -2.04 -12.40 3.91
C ARG A 162 -1.85 -13.34 2.72
N LYS A 163 -2.74 -14.33 2.55
CA LYS A 163 -2.67 -15.30 1.46
C LYS A 163 -2.91 -14.62 0.11
N ASP A 164 -3.92 -13.77 -0.01
CA ASP A 164 -4.28 -13.08 -1.25
C ASP A 164 -3.16 -12.14 -1.71
N MET A 165 -2.56 -11.39 -0.79
CA MET A 165 -1.39 -10.56 -1.08
C MET A 165 -0.24 -11.38 -1.68
N ILE A 166 0.01 -12.59 -1.17
CA ILE A 166 1.08 -13.46 -1.68
C ILE A 166 0.67 -14.12 -3.00
N ASN A 167 -0.59 -14.52 -3.16
CA ASN A 167 -1.08 -15.13 -4.41
C ASN A 167 -1.03 -14.17 -5.60
N TRP A 168 -1.14 -12.87 -5.36
CA TRP A 168 -1.03 -11.85 -6.40
C TRP A 168 0.40 -11.66 -6.96
N LEU A 169 1.42 -11.96 -6.14
CA LEU A 169 2.84 -11.76 -6.50
C LEU A 169 3.43 -12.95 -7.25
#